data_AF-A0A3C1V345-F1
#
_entry.id   AF-A0A3C1V345-F1
#
_cell.length_a   1.000
_cell.length_b   1.000
_cell.length_c   1.000
_cell.angle_alpha   90.00
_cell.angle_beta   90.00
_cell.angle_gamma   90.00
#
_symmetry.space_group_name_H-M   'P 1'
#
loop_
_entity.id
_entity.type
_entity.pdbx_description
1 polymer ?
#
loop_
_entity_poly.entity_id
_entity_poly.type
_entity_poly.pdbx_seq_one_letter_code
_entity_poly.pdbx_strand_id
1 'polypeptide(L)'
;PGMPFSVRGMTLDGSLTVSDVERRQMLLEDLDQRFHAIEDKNQLVEGLDRFTEQAHKIITSPKAKVAFDTNRESSSFAAPFGETKFGQSCLLATRLVEHGVPFVTISYGGWDTHRDNWNALKNKQLPPLDEGLSALFTGLEQKGLLDSTAVLVTGEFGRTP
;
A
#
# COMPACT_ATOMS: atom_id res chain seq x y z
N PRO A 1 -20.93 -2.92 -0.65
CA PRO A 1 -20.67 -2.04 0.51
C PRO A 1 -19.98 -2.78 1.66
N GLY A 2 -18.68 -2.49 1.88
CA GLY A 2 -18.03 -2.80 3.16
C GLY A 2 -17.12 -4.02 3.24
N MET A 3 -16.48 -4.45 2.14
CA MET A 3 -15.27 -5.27 2.33
C MET A 3 -14.12 -4.35 2.77
N PRO A 4 -13.48 -4.58 3.93
CA PRO A 4 -12.32 -3.80 4.36
C PRO A 4 -11.25 -3.87 3.28
N PHE A 5 -10.78 -2.72 2.81
CA PHE A 5 -9.61 -2.69 1.94
C PHE A 5 -8.40 -3.09 2.78
N SER A 6 -8.01 -4.37 2.71
CA SER A 6 -6.83 -4.89 3.38
C SER A 6 -5.64 -4.88 2.42
N VAL A 7 -4.56 -4.25 2.87
CA VAL A 7 -3.25 -4.38 2.21
C VAL A 7 -2.66 -5.72 2.60
N ARG A 8 -2.38 -6.55 1.58
CA ARG A 8 -1.73 -7.86 1.75
C ARG A 8 -0.44 -7.70 2.56
N GLY A 9 -0.34 -8.42 3.69
CA GLY A 9 0.82 -8.39 4.58
C GLY A 9 0.71 -7.41 5.75
N MET A 10 -0.23 -6.46 5.75
CA MET A 10 -0.45 -5.53 6.89
C MET A 10 -1.48 -6.05 7.88
N THR A 11 -2.42 -6.88 7.43
CA THR A 11 -3.30 -7.65 8.30
C THR A 11 -2.76 -9.06 8.40
N LEU A 12 -2.59 -9.56 9.62
CA LEU A 12 -2.37 -10.98 9.83
C LEU A 12 -3.65 -11.70 9.39
N ASP A 13 -3.51 -12.68 8.49
CA ASP A 13 -4.62 -13.56 8.13
C ASP A 13 -5.16 -14.21 9.41
N GLY A 14 -6.46 -14.46 9.53
CA GLY A 14 -7.12 -14.85 10.78
C GLY A 14 -6.59 -16.15 11.43
N SER A 15 -5.68 -16.85 10.74
CA SER A 15 -4.92 -18.02 11.21
C SER A 15 -3.61 -17.68 11.92
N LEU A 16 -3.15 -16.43 11.88
CA LEU A 16 -1.86 -15.99 12.42
C LEU A 16 -2.08 -14.90 13.47
N THR A 17 -1.67 -15.17 14.70
CA THR A 17 -1.64 -14.17 15.77
C THR A 17 -0.29 -13.43 15.79
N VAL A 18 -0.23 -12.28 16.46
CA VAL A 18 1.05 -11.58 16.72
C VAL A 18 2.03 -12.53 17.43
N SER A 19 1.53 -13.32 18.39
CA SER A 19 2.33 -14.34 19.07
C SER A 19 2.85 -15.45 18.15
N ASP A 20 2.15 -15.79 17.08
CA ASP A 20 2.65 -16.78 16.10
C ASP A 20 3.76 -16.19 15.23
N VAL A 21 3.70 -14.89 14.92
CA VAL A 21 4.77 -14.16 14.24
C VAL A 21 6.00 -14.06 15.14
N GLU A 22 5.82 -13.66 16.40
CA GLU A 22 6.89 -13.59 17.40
C GLU A 22 7.55 -14.96 17.62
N ARG A 23 6.77 -16.05 17.70
CA ARG A 23 7.31 -17.40 17.86
C ARG A 23 8.14 -17.84 16.65
N ARG A 24 7.72 -17.51 15.43
CA ARG A 24 8.52 -17.78 14.22
C ARG A 24 9.82 -16.98 14.21
N GLN A 25 9.76 -15.72 14.64
CA GLN A 25 10.95 -14.88 14.76
C GLN A 25 11.95 -15.46 15.76
N MET A 26 11.50 -15.87 16.96
CA MET A 26 12.36 -16.51 17.95
C MET A 26 12.98 -17.82 17.45
N LEU A 27 12.23 -18.61 16.68
CA LEU A 27 12.75 -19.85 16.09
C LEU A 27 13.81 -19.58 15.01
N LEU A 28 13.59 -18.56 14.18
CA LEU A 28 14.59 -18.10 13.21
C LEU A 28 15.85 -17.63 13.93
N GLU A 29 15.73 -16.81 14.97
CA GLU A 29 16.89 -16.35 15.77
C GLU A 29 17.68 -17.51 16.41
N ASP A 30 17.01 -18.53 16.96
CA ASP A 30 17.69 -19.73 17.50
C ASP A 30 18.38 -20.54 16.39
N LEU A 31 17.75 -20.63 15.21
CA LEU A 31 18.33 -21.33 14.06
C LEU A 31 19.56 -20.56 13.53
N ASP A 32 19.45 -19.26 13.34
CA ASP A 32 20.52 -18.38 12.89
C ASP A 32 21.68 -18.37 13.89
N GLN A 33 21.42 -18.33 15.20
CA GLN A 33 22.48 -18.45 16.22
C GLN A 33 23.23 -19.78 16.14
N ARG A 34 22.55 -20.89 15.83
CA ARG A 34 23.17 -22.22 15.69
C ARG A 34 23.99 -22.33 14.40
N PHE A 35 23.56 -21.70 13.31
CA PHE A 35 24.26 -21.72 12.02
C PHE A 35 25.32 -20.62 11.88
N HIS A 36 25.24 -19.53 12.66
CA HIS A 36 26.27 -18.49 12.75
C HIS A 36 27.62 -19.00 13.25
N ALA A 37 27.64 -20.09 14.02
CA ALA A 37 28.89 -20.76 14.39
C ALA A 37 29.58 -21.49 13.23
N ILE A 38 28.89 -21.67 12.09
CA ILE A 38 29.34 -22.44 10.92
C ILE A 38 29.55 -21.55 9.69
N GLU A 39 28.83 -20.42 9.56
CA GLU A 39 28.95 -19.49 8.42
C GLU A 39 29.64 -18.17 8.80
N ASP A 40 30.93 -18.08 8.45
CA ASP A 40 31.70 -16.84 8.48
C ASP A 40 31.17 -15.86 7.39
N LYS A 41 30.49 -14.80 7.83
CA LYS A 41 30.32 -13.49 7.16
C LYS A 41 29.86 -13.49 5.70
N ASN A 42 28.59 -13.79 5.45
CA ASN A 42 27.91 -13.32 4.23
C ASN A 42 27.14 -12.02 4.51
N GLN A 43 27.65 -10.88 4.00
CA GLN A 43 26.97 -9.58 4.07
C GLN A 43 25.53 -9.60 3.48
N LEU A 44 25.24 -10.57 2.59
CA LEU A 44 23.92 -10.81 2.04
C LEU A 44 22.92 -11.33 3.10
N VAL A 45 23.37 -12.18 4.03
CA VAL A 45 22.53 -12.72 5.12
C VAL A 45 22.18 -11.60 6.10
N GLU A 46 23.18 -10.83 6.52
CA GLU A 46 22.97 -9.67 7.41
C GLU A 46 22.06 -8.59 6.78
N GLY A 47 22.10 -8.44 5.46
CA GLY A 47 21.19 -7.56 4.72
C GLY A 47 19.74 -8.05 4.72
N LEU A 48 19.53 -9.36 4.52
CA LEU A 48 18.21 -9.98 4.58
C LEU A 48 17.57 -9.86 5.97
N ASP A 49 18.38 -9.99 7.03
CA ASP A 49 17.91 -9.84 8.41
C ASP A 49 17.40 -8.42 8.67
N ARG A 50 18.14 -7.39 8.23
CA ARG A 50 17.71 -5.99 8.40
C ARG A 50 16.39 -5.69 7.71
N PHE A 51 16.18 -6.18 6.48
CA PHE A 51 14.91 -5.99 5.78
C PHE A 51 13.76 -6.75 6.46
N THR A 52 14.05 -7.96 6.96
CA THR A 52 13.07 -8.79 7.70
C THR A 52 12.66 -8.12 9.01
N GLU A 53 13.62 -7.64 9.79
CA GLU A 53 13.36 -6.86 11.00
C GLU A 53 12.55 -5.59 10.72
N GLN A 54 12.88 -4.86 9.65
CA GLN A 54 12.18 -3.64 9.28
C GLN A 54 10.73 -3.93 8.87
N ALA A 55 10.50 -4.98 8.08
CA ALA A 55 9.16 -5.45 7.74
C ALA A 55 8.39 -5.87 9.00
N HIS A 56 9.02 -6.61 9.91
CA HIS A 56 8.41 -7.01 11.17
C HIS A 56 8.00 -5.80 12.02
N LYS A 57 8.88 -4.79 12.15
CA LYS A 57 8.58 -3.53 12.84
C LYS A 57 7.39 -2.80 12.20
N ILE A 58 7.28 -2.79 10.87
CA ILE A 58 6.13 -2.17 10.18
C ILE A 58 4.84 -2.94 10.47
N ILE A 59 4.84 -4.27 10.35
CA ILE A 59 3.63 -5.11 10.52
C ILE A 59 3.15 -5.11 11.97
N THR A 60 4.08 -5.08 12.93
CA THR A 60 3.75 -5.07 14.37
C THR A 60 3.44 -3.68 14.91
N SER A 61 3.91 -2.61 14.25
CA SER A 61 3.73 -1.22 14.70
C SER A 61 2.26 -0.82 14.80
N PRO A 62 1.79 -0.37 15.98
CA PRO A 62 0.44 0.19 16.13
C PRO A 62 0.20 1.42 15.23
N LYS A 63 1.22 2.27 15.06
CA LYS A 63 1.13 3.47 14.21
C LYS A 63 0.90 3.08 12.74
N ALA A 64 1.62 2.06 12.27
CA ALA A 64 1.45 1.57 10.90
C ALA A 64 0.06 0.95 10.72
N LYS A 65 -0.41 0.11 11.66
CA LYS A 65 -1.77 -0.45 11.61
C LYS A 65 -2.85 0.62 11.50
N VAL A 66 -2.74 1.70 12.27
CA VAL A 66 -3.69 2.83 12.20
C VAL A 66 -3.63 3.52 10.84
N ALA A 67 -2.44 3.80 10.31
CA ALA A 67 -2.28 4.46 9.03
C ALA A 67 -2.90 3.65 7.87
N PHE A 68 -2.75 2.32 7.90
CA PHE A 68 -3.25 1.41 6.87
C PHE A 68 -4.73 1.02 7.00
N ASP A 69 -5.37 1.30 8.14
CA ASP A 69 -6.78 0.96 8.37
C ASP A 69 -7.71 2.04 7.79
N THR A 70 -8.19 1.83 6.57
CA THR A 70 -9.10 2.75 5.87
C THR A 70 -10.50 2.83 6.50
N ASN A 71 -10.90 1.86 7.32
CA ASN A 71 -12.22 1.85 7.98
C ASN A 71 -12.36 2.93 9.06
N ARG A 72 -11.26 3.59 9.42
CA ARG A 72 -11.27 4.71 10.38
C ARG A 72 -11.73 6.02 9.75
N GLU A 73 -11.86 6.08 8.43
CA GLU A 73 -12.44 7.23 7.73
C GLU A 73 -13.96 7.20 7.81
N SER A 74 -14.59 8.37 7.87
CA SER A 74 -16.04 8.45 7.80
C SER A 74 -16.53 7.94 6.45
N SER A 75 -17.73 7.35 6.42
CA SER A 75 -18.36 6.92 5.16
C SER A 75 -18.53 8.08 4.18
N SER A 76 -18.81 9.29 4.67
CA SER A 76 -18.92 10.50 3.85
C SER A 76 -17.61 10.90 3.20
N PHE A 77 -16.48 10.74 3.90
CA PHE A 77 -15.16 11.06 3.36
C PHE A 77 -14.67 9.97 2.39
N ALA A 78 -14.94 8.70 2.69
CA ALA A 78 -14.50 7.58 1.87
C ALA A 78 -15.36 7.39 0.60
N ALA A 79 -16.63 7.81 0.60
CA ALA A 79 -17.56 7.57 -0.51
C ALA A 79 -17.07 8.09 -1.88
N PRO A 80 -16.49 9.30 -2.02
CA PRO A 80 -16.00 9.81 -3.30
C PRO A 80 -14.85 9.00 -3.90
N PHE A 81 -14.11 8.22 -3.10
CA PHE A 81 -13.05 7.35 -3.59
C PHE A 81 -13.60 6.09 -4.28
N GLY A 82 -14.90 5.80 -4.15
CA GLY A 82 -15.55 4.65 -4.76
C GLY A 82 -15.05 3.30 -4.23
N GLU A 83 -15.50 2.20 -4.85
CA GLU A 83 -15.11 0.83 -4.46
C GLU A 83 -14.02 0.24 -5.38
N THR A 84 -13.48 1.03 -6.31
CA THR A 84 -12.43 0.56 -7.23
C THR A 84 -11.09 0.37 -6.51
N LYS A 85 -10.27 -0.57 -6.96
CA LYS A 85 -8.92 -0.79 -6.38
C LYS A 85 -8.06 0.48 -6.43
N PHE A 86 -8.16 1.24 -7.51
CA PHE A 86 -7.41 2.48 -7.68
C PHE A 86 -7.91 3.56 -6.72
N GLY A 87 -9.22 3.76 -6.62
CA GLY A 87 -9.81 4.71 -5.68
C GLY A 87 -9.51 4.38 -4.22
N GLN A 88 -9.59 3.10 -3.84
CA GLN A 88 -9.19 2.66 -2.50
C GLN A 88 -7.70 2.85 -2.21
N SER A 89 -6.85 2.72 -3.25
CA SER A 89 -5.42 3.04 -3.13
C SER A 89 -5.18 4.54 -2.95
N CYS A 90 -6.00 5.40 -3.57
CA CYS A 90 -5.99 6.85 -3.36
C CYS A 90 -6.43 7.24 -1.95
N LEU A 91 -7.47 6.58 -1.41
CA LEU A 91 -7.92 6.76 -0.03
C LEU A 91 -6.80 6.40 0.96
N LEU A 92 -6.19 5.23 0.77
CA LEU A 92 -5.06 4.79 1.59
C LEU A 92 -3.88 5.75 1.47
N ALA A 93 -3.54 6.23 0.26
CA ALA A 93 -2.45 7.18 0.07
C ALA A 93 -2.68 8.48 0.86
N THR A 94 -3.91 9.01 0.83
CA THR A 94 -4.29 10.19 1.62
C THR A 94 -4.02 9.97 3.11
N ARG A 95 -4.38 8.80 3.65
CA ARG A 95 -4.12 8.43 5.04
C ARG A 95 -2.63 8.27 5.36
N LEU A 96 -1.88 7.65 4.46
CA LEU A 96 -0.43 7.47 4.64
C LEU A 96 0.27 8.83 4.72
N VAL A 97 -0.09 9.77 3.83
CA VAL A 97 0.44 11.14 3.85
C VAL A 97 0.06 11.84 5.16
N GLU A 98 -1.19 11.74 5.61
CA GLU A 98 -1.65 12.28 6.90
C GLU A 98 -0.83 11.74 8.09
N HIS A 99 -0.39 10.48 8.03
CA HIS A 99 0.41 9.85 9.08
C HIS A 99 1.93 10.06 8.92
N GLY A 100 2.34 10.93 7.98
CA GLY A 100 3.71 11.38 7.77
C GLY A 100 4.56 10.45 6.90
N VAL A 101 3.94 9.63 6.05
CA VAL A 101 4.70 8.85 5.06
C VAL A 101 5.21 9.80 3.97
N PRO A 102 6.54 9.89 3.76
CA PRO A 102 7.13 10.92 2.90
C PRO A 102 6.98 10.64 1.40
N PHE A 103 6.73 9.38 1.02
CA PHE A 103 6.64 8.97 -0.37
C PHE A 103 5.67 7.80 -0.51
N VAL A 104 4.68 7.95 -1.38
CA VAL A 104 3.64 6.95 -1.65
C VAL A 104 3.53 6.74 -3.15
N THR A 105 3.60 5.48 -3.59
CA THR A 105 3.42 5.11 -5.00
C THR A 105 2.12 4.33 -5.15
N ILE A 106 1.30 4.74 -6.12
CA ILE A 106 0.10 4.02 -6.54
C ILE A 106 0.36 3.47 -7.94
N SER A 107 0.09 2.18 -8.14
CA SER A 107 0.16 1.53 -9.45
C SER A 107 -1.26 1.26 -9.94
N TYR A 108 -1.55 1.69 -11.18
CA TYR A 108 -2.80 1.42 -11.86
C TYR A 108 -2.52 0.83 -13.22
N GLY A 109 -2.69 -0.49 -13.35
CA GLY A 109 -2.38 -1.23 -14.57
C GLY A 109 -3.56 -1.38 -15.54
N GLY A 110 -3.32 -2.05 -16.66
CA GLY A 110 -4.34 -2.33 -17.68
C GLY A 110 -4.36 -1.32 -18.84
N TRP A 111 -3.35 -0.46 -18.92
CA TRP A 111 -3.17 0.54 -19.98
C TRP A 111 -2.60 -0.05 -21.28
N ASP A 112 -2.11 -1.30 -21.25
CA ASP A 112 -1.60 -2.02 -22.42
C ASP A 112 -2.73 -2.64 -23.26
N THR A 113 -3.62 -1.80 -23.80
CA THR A 113 -4.70 -2.25 -24.67
C THR A 113 -4.19 -2.47 -26.09
N HIS A 114 -4.38 -3.68 -26.63
CA HIS A 114 -3.95 -4.05 -27.99
C HIS A 114 -5.09 -4.00 -29.03
N ARG A 115 -6.35 -3.86 -28.56
CA ARG A 115 -7.56 -3.80 -29.39
C ARG A 115 -8.62 -2.96 -28.68
N ASP A 116 -9.52 -2.37 -29.47
CA ASP A 116 -10.71 -1.65 -28.97
C ASP A 116 -10.37 -0.55 -27.93
N ASN A 117 -9.30 0.20 -28.21
CA ASN A 117 -8.69 1.17 -27.29
C ASN A 117 -9.72 2.19 -26.79
N TRP A 118 -10.57 2.73 -27.67
CA TRP A 118 -11.53 3.76 -27.30
C TRP A 118 -12.56 3.29 -26.27
N ASN A 119 -13.14 2.11 -26.46
CA ASN A 119 -14.10 1.57 -25.50
C ASN A 119 -13.42 1.09 -24.22
N ALA A 120 -12.21 0.52 -24.31
CA ALA A 120 -11.45 0.14 -23.13
C ALA A 120 -11.11 1.35 -22.26
N LEU A 121 -10.64 2.44 -22.87
CA LEU A 121 -10.34 3.68 -22.16
C LEU A 121 -11.62 4.30 -21.58
N LYS A 122 -12.63 4.55 -22.42
CA LYS A 122 -13.86 5.23 -22.01
C LYS A 122 -14.64 4.50 -20.92
N ASN A 123 -14.71 3.17 -21.00
CA ASN A 123 -15.62 2.39 -20.16
C ASN A 123 -14.92 1.65 -19.01
N LYS A 124 -13.58 1.51 -19.03
CA LYS A 124 -12.85 0.71 -18.02
C LYS A 124 -11.70 1.44 -17.34
N GLN A 125 -10.94 2.29 -18.06
CA GLN A 125 -9.72 2.90 -17.51
C GLN A 125 -9.92 4.34 -17.02
N LEU A 126 -10.50 5.19 -17.87
CA LEU A 126 -10.63 6.62 -17.58
C LEU A 126 -11.59 6.91 -16.43
N PRO A 127 -12.78 6.26 -16.30
CA PRO A 127 -13.69 6.61 -15.22
C PRO A 127 -13.11 6.32 -13.82
N PRO A 128 -12.53 5.14 -13.52
CA PRO A 128 -11.91 4.91 -12.22
C PRO A 128 -10.71 5.83 -11.95
N LEU A 129 -9.92 6.15 -12.99
CA LEU A 129 -8.79 7.07 -12.86
C LEU A 129 -9.26 8.47 -12.45
N ASP A 130 -10.25 9.01 -13.17
CA ASP A 130 -10.79 10.35 -12.96
C ASP A 130 -11.44 10.48 -11.57
N GLU A 131 -12.27 9.51 -11.19
CA GLU A 131 -12.91 9.44 -9.88
C GLU A 131 -11.87 9.35 -8.75
N GLY A 132 -10.93 8.42 -8.87
CA GLY A 132 -9.90 8.20 -7.84
C GLY A 132 -8.95 9.38 -7.67
N LEU A 133 -8.50 10.00 -8.76
CA LEU A 133 -7.62 11.18 -8.71
C LEU A 133 -8.36 12.40 -8.17
N SER A 134 -9.59 12.65 -8.61
CA SER A 134 -10.40 13.76 -8.12
C SER A 134 -10.65 13.65 -6.61
N ALA A 135 -10.96 12.44 -6.14
CA ALA A 135 -11.11 12.16 -4.72
C ALA A 135 -9.80 12.32 -3.94
N LEU A 136 -8.65 11.92 -4.51
CA LEU A 136 -7.33 12.14 -3.90
C LEU A 136 -7.05 13.63 -3.68
N PHE A 137 -7.20 14.46 -4.73
CA PHE A 137 -6.95 15.90 -4.63
C PHE A 137 -7.89 16.55 -3.61
N THR A 138 -9.19 16.23 -3.70
CA THR A 138 -10.20 16.75 -2.77
C THR A 138 -9.91 16.30 -1.33
N GLY A 139 -9.52 15.03 -1.13
CA GLY A 139 -9.21 14.48 0.18
C GLY A 139 -7.96 15.10 0.81
N LEU A 140 -6.92 15.34 0.00
CA LEU A 140 -5.72 16.06 0.43
C LEU A 140 -6.06 17.52 0.80
N GLU A 141 -6.89 18.19 0.01
CA GLU A 141 -7.32 19.57 0.30
C GLU A 141 -8.14 19.64 1.60
N GLN A 142 -9.13 18.75 1.77
CA GLN A 142 -9.96 18.70 2.98
C GLN A 142 -9.16 18.45 4.27
N LYS A 143 -8.04 17.72 4.17
CA LYS A 143 -7.13 17.48 5.30
C LYS A 143 -6.02 18.53 5.43
N GLY A 144 -6.00 19.56 4.57
CA GLY A 144 -4.96 20.60 4.56
C GLY A 144 -3.58 20.09 4.15
N LEU A 145 -3.52 18.96 3.43
CA LEU A 145 -2.28 18.30 3.02
C LEU A 145 -1.83 18.70 1.62
N LEU A 146 -2.75 19.19 0.77
CA LEU A 146 -2.48 19.46 -0.64
C LEU A 146 -1.36 20.50 -0.83
N ASP A 147 -1.30 21.54 0.00
CA ASP A 147 -0.25 22.58 -0.06
C ASP A 147 1.16 22.04 0.23
N SER A 148 1.25 20.90 0.92
CA SER A 148 2.51 20.26 1.30
C SER A 148 2.82 18.99 0.52
N THR A 149 1.93 18.57 -0.38
CA THR A 149 2.02 17.28 -1.07
C THR A 149 2.08 17.47 -2.58
N ALA A 150 3.19 17.08 -3.21
CA ALA A 150 3.29 17.03 -4.66
C ALA A 150 2.69 15.73 -5.20
N VAL A 151 1.72 15.84 -6.10
CA VAL A 151 1.12 14.69 -6.79
C VAL A 151 1.64 14.63 -8.22
N LEU A 152 2.35 13.55 -8.56
CA LEU A 152 2.84 13.29 -9.92
C LEU A 152 2.08 12.11 -10.54
N VAL A 153 1.41 12.36 -11.65
CA VAL A 153 0.71 11.33 -12.43
C VAL A 153 1.46 11.14 -13.74
N THR A 154 1.97 9.93 -13.97
CA THR A 154 2.72 9.60 -15.18
C THR A 154 2.33 8.21 -15.70
N GLY A 155 2.40 8.05 -17.01
CA GLY A 155 2.27 6.75 -17.70
C GLY A 155 3.61 6.30 -18.27
N GLU A 156 3.66 5.04 -18.70
CA GLU A 156 4.86 4.41 -19.30
C GLU A 156 4.99 4.69 -20.81
N PHE A 157 3.88 4.68 -21.53
CA PHE A 157 3.84 4.88 -22.99
C PHE A 157 2.48 5.42 -23.43
N GLY A 158 2.48 6.08 -24.59
CA GLY A 158 1.26 6.49 -25.29
C GLY A 158 0.77 5.42 -26.27
N ARG A 159 -0.43 5.63 -26.83
CA ARG A 159 -0.97 4.79 -27.91
C ARG A 159 -1.43 5.66 -29.08
N THR A 160 -1.00 5.28 -30.29
CA THR A 160 -1.51 5.82 -31.54
C THR A 160 -2.94 5.29 -31.77
N PRO A 161 -3.87 6.10 -32.30
CA PRO A 161 -5.27 5.70 -32.53
C PRO A 161 -5.43 4.42 -33.37
#